data_AF-A0ABD3PEU0-F1
#
_entry.id   AF-A0ABD3PEU0-F1
#
_cell.length_a   1.000
_cell.length_b   1.000
_cell.length_c   1.000
_cell.angle_alpha   90.00
_cell.angle_beta   90.00
_cell.angle_gamma   90.00
#
_symmetry.space_group_name_H-M   'P 1'
#
loop_
_entity.id
_entity.type
_entity.pdbx_description
1 polymer ?
#
loop_
_entity_poly.entity_id
_entity_poly.type
_entity_poly.pdbx_seq_one_letter_code
_entity_poly.pdbx_strand_id
1 'polypeptide(L)'
;MSDITTKHHLPLPVHRRKLKSALFFACWPAVLTTLLLLLSSISTATAFATRNNKLTLLQRRHEWIGKSVQYYSTVMRKNKGIEYNDGMQQTAAEEATMTFKADNEPFDPDFVGLATKHYYARFLIKKGKWSSAEKIYRRIIDELGAEEQCDNTKLAVSTLLLALHMQRTGDIKATRAVFLNFFRRVALAHEKEEEVHKCSCSAKVLQAYALFEMKNGHSAKSLEIIRRAVKMDEGLSPVLGWKQFRDAAAGRRYTPSFSFRRSGRTGDDVKP
;
A
#
# COMPACT_ATOMS: atom_id res chain seq x y z
N MET A 1 65.62 -9.46 -10.46
CA MET A 1 65.52 -9.98 -11.84
C MET A 1 64.05 -10.23 -12.11
N SER A 2 63.53 -9.53 -13.13
CA SER A 2 62.34 -9.85 -13.94
C SER A 2 60.98 -9.77 -13.23
N ASP A 3 60.26 -8.64 -13.30
CA ASP A 3 59.33 -8.23 -14.39
C ASP A 3 58.20 -9.23 -14.68
N ILE A 4 56.93 -8.79 -14.57
CA ILE A 4 56.08 -8.47 -15.74
C ILE A 4 54.72 -7.94 -15.26
N THR A 5 54.41 -6.77 -15.77
CA THR A 5 53.18 -5.98 -15.75
C THR A 5 52.14 -6.50 -16.76
N THR A 6 50.86 -6.48 -16.40
CA THR A 6 49.76 -6.28 -17.38
C THR A 6 48.55 -5.61 -16.72
N LYS A 7 48.51 -4.27 -16.79
CA LYS A 7 47.31 -3.47 -16.51
C LYS A 7 46.50 -3.36 -17.81
N HIS A 8 45.35 -4.01 -17.88
CA HIS A 8 44.37 -3.79 -18.94
C HIS A 8 43.46 -2.61 -18.57
N HIS A 9 43.68 -1.47 -19.20
CA HIS A 9 42.77 -0.33 -19.18
C HIS A 9 41.62 -0.56 -20.15
N LEU A 10 40.39 -0.64 -19.60
CA LEU A 10 39.15 -0.67 -20.37
C LEU A 10 38.72 0.75 -20.77
N PRO A 11 38.18 0.96 -21.98
CA PRO A 11 37.75 2.26 -22.47
C PRO A 11 36.42 2.71 -21.83
N LEU A 12 36.40 3.95 -21.34
CA LEU A 12 35.22 4.62 -20.82
C LEU A 12 34.25 5.03 -21.95
N PRO A 13 32.93 4.93 -21.76
CA PRO A 13 31.95 5.33 -22.76
C PRO A 13 31.81 6.85 -22.90
N VAL A 14 31.86 7.30 -24.16
CA VAL A 14 31.71 8.68 -24.62
C VAL A 14 30.29 9.18 -24.36
N HIS A 15 30.18 10.24 -23.56
CA HIS A 15 28.93 10.90 -23.18
C HIS A 15 28.48 11.88 -24.29
N ARG A 16 27.62 11.42 -25.21
CA ARG A 16 26.96 12.31 -26.19
C ARG A 16 25.89 13.17 -25.51
N ARG A 17 26.22 14.44 -25.24
CA ARG A 17 25.24 15.48 -24.88
C ARG A 17 24.45 15.87 -26.13
N LYS A 18 23.16 15.56 -26.16
CA LYS A 18 22.22 16.13 -27.15
C LYS A 18 21.71 17.47 -26.61
N LEU A 19 22.32 18.56 -27.07
CA LEU A 19 21.70 19.89 -27.03
C LEU A 19 20.56 19.88 -28.07
N LYS A 20 19.31 19.97 -27.60
CA LYS A 20 18.18 20.27 -28.47
C LYS A 20 17.37 21.42 -27.86
N SER A 21 17.35 22.51 -28.63
CA SER A 21 16.27 23.48 -28.74
C SER A 21 16.03 24.40 -27.55
N ALA A 22 16.92 25.37 -27.39
CA ALA A 22 16.50 26.74 -27.15
C ALA A 22 15.93 27.28 -28.46
N LEU A 23 14.61 27.52 -28.55
CA LEU A 23 13.92 28.40 -29.53
C LEU A 23 12.39 28.31 -29.32
N PHE A 24 11.90 28.60 -28.12
CA PHE A 24 10.45 28.71 -27.83
C PHE A 24 10.12 29.89 -26.89
N PHE A 25 10.87 30.99 -26.95
CA PHE A 25 10.72 32.10 -25.99
C PHE A 25 10.37 33.48 -26.58
N ALA A 26 9.91 33.57 -27.82
CA ALA A 26 9.71 34.88 -28.46
C ALA A 26 8.33 35.16 -29.08
N CYS A 27 7.26 34.45 -28.70
CA CYS A 27 5.93 34.76 -29.27
C CYS A 27 4.75 34.46 -28.34
N TRP A 28 4.79 34.93 -27.07
CA TRP A 28 3.61 34.82 -26.19
C TRP A 28 3.14 36.05 -25.40
N PRO A 29 3.80 37.24 -25.39
CA PRO A 29 3.30 38.32 -24.53
C PRO A 29 2.12 39.11 -25.11
N ALA A 30 1.76 38.95 -26.39
CA ALA A 30 0.73 39.78 -27.03
C ALA A 30 -0.72 39.26 -26.86
N VAL A 31 -0.92 37.99 -26.52
CA VAL A 31 -2.27 37.39 -26.40
C VAL A 31 -2.79 37.39 -24.96
N LEU A 32 -1.92 37.55 -23.97
CA LEU A 32 -2.31 37.49 -22.55
C LEU A 32 -2.82 38.82 -21.98
N THR A 33 -2.51 39.96 -22.59
CA THR A 33 -2.88 41.28 -22.07
C THR A 33 -4.31 41.69 -22.41
N THR A 34 -4.89 41.17 -23.50
CA THR A 34 -6.28 41.48 -23.89
C THR A 34 -7.33 40.69 -23.11
N LEU A 35 -6.97 39.56 -22.48
CA LEU A 35 -7.90 38.75 -21.68
C LEU A 35 -8.07 39.27 -20.24
N LEU A 36 -7.09 40.01 -19.71
CA LEU A 36 -7.09 40.49 -18.31
C LEU A 36 -7.97 41.72 -18.07
N LEU A 37 -8.33 42.47 -19.11
CA LEU A 37 -9.19 43.67 -18.98
C LEU A 37 -10.70 43.36 -19.02
N LEU A 38 -11.10 42.13 -19.30
CA LEU A 38 -12.52 41.71 -19.31
C LEU A 38 -12.99 41.06 -18.00
N LEU A 39 -12.08 40.81 -17.05
CA LEU A 39 -12.39 40.08 -15.80
C LEU A 39 -12.49 40.98 -14.56
N SER A 40 -12.23 42.28 -14.67
CA SER A 40 -12.23 43.21 -13.51
C SER A 40 -13.62 43.71 -13.08
N SER A 41 -14.71 43.29 -13.72
CA SER A 41 -16.03 43.92 -13.51
C SER A 41 -17.03 43.09 -12.69
N ILE A 42 -16.64 41.96 -12.08
CA ILE A 42 -17.57 41.17 -11.27
C ILE A 42 -16.83 40.60 -10.05
N SER A 43 -16.96 41.24 -8.88
CA SER A 43 -17.01 40.55 -7.56
C SER A 43 -17.03 41.53 -6.38
N THR A 44 -18.24 41.98 -6.00
CA THR A 44 -18.49 42.55 -4.66
C THR A 44 -19.84 42.06 -4.11
N ALA A 45 -20.07 40.74 -4.05
CA ALA A 45 -21.11 40.18 -3.18
C ALA A 45 -21.04 38.64 -3.15
N THR A 46 -20.23 38.01 -2.30
CA THR A 46 -20.44 36.61 -1.81
C THR A 46 -19.46 36.23 -0.68
N ALA A 47 -19.15 37.14 0.26
CA ALA A 47 -18.22 36.81 1.35
C ALA A 47 -18.85 36.07 2.55
N PHE A 48 -20.19 35.96 2.66
CA PHE A 48 -20.85 35.44 3.87
C PHE A 48 -21.52 34.06 3.76
N ALA A 49 -21.60 33.45 2.58
CA ALA A 49 -22.31 32.17 2.39
C ALA A 49 -21.43 30.89 2.55
N THR A 50 -20.11 31.02 2.68
CA THR A 50 -19.19 29.87 2.63
C THR A 50 -18.90 29.21 3.98
N ARG A 51 -19.44 29.72 5.10
CA ARG A 51 -19.19 29.15 6.44
C ARG A 51 -20.10 27.95 6.78
N ASN A 52 -21.37 27.98 6.38
CA ASN A 52 -22.31 26.88 6.67
C ASN A 52 -22.10 25.62 5.80
N ASN A 53 -21.54 25.77 4.60
CA ASN A 53 -21.28 24.63 3.70
C ASN A 53 -20.13 23.71 4.18
N LYS A 54 -19.24 24.19 5.05
CA LYS A 54 -18.13 23.35 5.56
C LYS A 54 -18.62 22.34 6.61
N LEU A 55 -19.59 22.72 7.43
CA LEU A 55 -20.19 21.85 8.45
C LEU A 55 -20.99 20.71 7.81
N THR A 56 -21.80 21.02 6.80
CA THR A 56 -22.58 20.01 6.06
C THR A 56 -21.70 19.03 5.27
N LEU A 57 -20.57 19.49 4.73
CA LEU A 57 -19.61 18.64 4.01
C LEU A 57 -18.84 17.72 4.97
N LEU A 58 -18.48 18.19 6.16
CA LEU A 58 -17.88 17.35 7.20
C LEU A 58 -18.86 16.28 7.69
N GLN A 59 -20.13 16.65 7.88
CA GLN A 59 -21.18 15.72 8.31
C GLN A 59 -21.47 14.64 7.26
N ARG A 60 -21.65 15.01 5.99
CA ARG A 60 -21.79 14.05 4.88
C ARG A 60 -20.60 13.12 4.75
N ARG A 61 -19.40 13.64 5.00
CA ARG A 61 -18.18 12.84 4.95
C ARG A 61 -18.10 11.86 6.13
N HIS A 62 -18.51 12.26 7.32
CA HIS A 62 -18.60 11.38 8.48
C HIS A 62 -19.64 10.28 8.25
N GLU A 63 -20.80 10.65 7.72
CA GLU A 63 -21.88 9.73 7.34
C GLU A 63 -21.42 8.72 6.28
N TRP A 64 -20.72 9.18 5.24
CA TRP A 64 -20.16 8.30 4.21
C TRP A 64 -19.09 7.36 4.77
N ILE A 65 -18.24 7.83 5.70
CA ILE A 65 -17.29 6.96 6.41
C ILE A 65 -18.05 5.92 7.24
N GLY A 66 -19.06 6.32 8.00
CA GLY A 66 -19.89 5.39 8.78
C GLY A 66 -20.56 4.33 7.90
N LYS A 67 -21.23 4.74 6.82
CA LYS A 67 -21.87 3.83 5.87
C LYS A 67 -20.86 2.90 5.18
N SER A 68 -19.67 3.40 4.84
CA SER A 68 -18.64 2.55 4.22
C SER A 68 -18.02 1.58 5.21
N VAL A 69 -17.72 1.99 6.45
CA VAL A 69 -17.27 1.08 7.51
C VAL A 69 -18.32 -0.01 7.75
N GLN A 70 -19.59 0.37 7.86
CA GLN A 70 -20.71 -0.57 8.02
C GLN A 70 -20.78 -1.53 6.84
N TYR A 71 -20.75 -1.04 5.60
CA TYR A 71 -20.73 -1.87 4.39
C TYR A 71 -19.57 -2.87 4.38
N TYR A 72 -18.34 -2.40 4.64
CA TYR A 72 -17.16 -3.29 4.66
C TYR A 72 -17.22 -4.31 5.80
N SER A 73 -17.78 -3.94 6.96
CA SER A 73 -18.00 -4.90 8.05
C SER A 73 -18.98 -6.01 7.64
N THR A 74 -20.05 -5.68 6.90
CA THR A 74 -21.01 -6.65 6.39
C THR A 74 -20.41 -7.55 5.30
N VAL A 75 -19.65 -6.98 4.37
CA VAL A 75 -18.99 -7.74 3.29
C VAL A 75 -17.92 -8.68 3.84
N MET A 76 -17.12 -8.23 4.81
CA MET A 76 -16.07 -9.08 5.40
C MET A 76 -16.64 -10.22 6.25
N ARG A 77 -17.81 -10.04 6.88
CA ARG A 77 -18.55 -11.14 7.55
C ARG A 77 -19.00 -12.20 6.54
N LYS A 78 -19.45 -11.79 5.36
CA LYS A 78 -19.94 -12.71 4.31
C LYS A 78 -18.85 -13.63 3.75
N ASN A 79 -17.57 -13.21 3.78
CA ASN A 79 -16.46 -14.04 3.31
C ASN A 79 -15.95 -15.07 4.33
N LYS A 80 -16.18 -14.88 5.64
CA LYS A 80 -15.81 -15.89 6.66
C LYS A 80 -16.71 -17.13 6.63
N GLY A 81 -17.94 -17.01 6.13
CA GLY A 81 -18.89 -18.12 6.04
C GLY A 81 -18.76 -19.01 4.78
N ILE A 82 -17.90 -18.64 3.83
CA ILE A 82 -17.76 -19.36 2.55
C ILE A 82 -16.68 -20.46 2.62
N GLU A 83 -15.78 -20.43 3.60
CA GLU A 83 -14.68 -21.41 3.72
C GLU A 83 -15.04 -22.72 4.45
N TYR A 84 -16.30 -22.93 4.87
CA TYR A 84 -16.70 -24.12 5.63
C TYR A 84 -17.85 -24.97 5.04
N ASN A 85 -18.36 -24.65 3.85
CA ASN A 85 -19.51 -25.35 3.24
C ASN A 85 -19.21 -25.85 1.82
N ASP A 86 -18.07 -26.48 1.59
CA ASP A 86 -17.81 -27.24 0.36
C ASP A 86 -17.68 -28.74 0.67
N GLY A 87 -18.80 -29.35 1.05
CA GLY A 87 -18.83 -30.78 1.31
C GLY A 87 -20.10 -31.33 1.97
N MET A 88 -21.29 -31.14 1.39
CA MET A 88 -22.30 -32.21 1.38
C MET A 88 -23.48 -31.94 0.44
N GLN A 89 -23.89 -33.00 -0.24
CA GLN A 89 -24.83 -33.07 -1.35
C GLN A 89 -26.29 -32.76 -0.97
N GLN A 90 -26.98 -32.19 -1.96
CA GLN A 90 -28.39 -32.32 -2.34
C GLN A 90 -29.29 -33.18 -1.45
N THR A 91 -30.37 -32.57 -0.95
CA THR A 91 -31.73 -33.08 -1.14
C THR A 91 -32.69 -31.91 -1.42
N ALA A 92 -33.68 -32.19 -2.26
CA ALA A 92 -34.59 -31.25 -2.88
C ALA A 92 -35.76 -30.86 -1.96
N ALA A 93 -36.26 -29.64 -2.20
CA ALA A 93 -37.63 -29.18 -1.98
C ALA A 93 -38.25 -29.41 -0.60
N GLU A 94 -38.16 -28.40 0.26
CA GLU A 94 -39.29 -27.98 1.10
C GLU A 94 -39.07 -26.56 1.62
N GLU A 95 -40.17 -25.81 1.71
CA GLU A 95 -40.25 -24.41 2.07
C GLU A 95 -39.55 -24.10 3.41
N ALA A 96 -38.35 -23.53 3.33
CA ALA A 96 -37.73 -22.84 4.45
C ALA A 96 -37.79 -21.34 4.19
N THR A 97 -38.74 -20.69 4.83
CA THR A 97 -38.63 -19.29 5.22
C THR A 97 -37.23 -19.12 5.80
N MET A 98 -36.30 -18.55 5.02
CA MET A 98 -34.97 -18.16 5.51
C MET A 98 -35.19 -17.00 6.49
N THR A 99 -35.59 -17.35 7.72
CA THR A 99 -35.17 -16.61 8.89
C THR A 99 -33.66 -16.60 8.83
N PHE A 100 -33.11 -15.52 8.27
CA PHE A 100 -31.77 -15.07 8.56
C PHE A 100 -31.68 -15.03 10.09
N LYS A 101 -31.19 -16.11 10.70
CA LYS A 101 -30.55 -16.02 12.01
C LYS A 101 -29.38 -15.08 11.75
N ALA A 102 -29.65 -13.79 11.94
CA ALA A 102 -28.63 -12.83 12.27
C ALA A 102 -28.03 -13.38 13.55
N ASP A 103 -27.04 -14.25 13.40
CA ASP A 103 -26.21 -14.68 14.51
C ASP A 103 -25.76 -13.39 15.17
N ASN A 104 -26.28 -13.16 16.38
CA ASN A 104 -25.97 -12.03 17.24
C ASN A 104 -24.54 -12.19 17.76
N GLU A 105 -23.58 -12.40 16.84
CA GLU A 105 -22.16 -12.30 17.11
C GLU A 105 -21.91 -10.88 17.61
N PRO A 106 -21.46 -10.73 18.87
CA PRO A 106 -21.28 -9.43 19.49
C PRO A 106 -20.33 -8.61 18.61
N PHE A 107 -20.80 -7.43 18.23
CA PHE A 107 -20.04 -6.51 17.42
C PHE A 107 -18.78 -6.10 18.19
N ASP A 108 -17.60 -6.53 17.73
CA ASP A 108 -16.31 -6.10 18.30
C ASP A 108 -16.15 -4.57 18.13
N PRO A 109 -16.32 -3.76 19.20
CA PRO A 109 -16.20 -2.30 19.11
C PRO A 109 -14.77 -1.88 18.74
N ASP A 110 -13.77 -2.71 19.08
CA ASP A 110 -12.36 -2.42 18.80
C ASP A 110 -12.07 -2.52 17.31
N PHE A 111 -12.73 -3.45 16.60
CA PHE A 111 -12.64 -3.56 15.15
C PHE A 111 -13.09 -2.28 14.44
N VAL A 112 -14.19 -1.67 14.90
CA VAL A 112 -14.70 -0.41 14.32
C VAL A 112 -13.81 0.76 14.66
N GLY A 113 -13.30 0.82 15.89
CA GLY A 113 -12.29 1.80 16.29
C GLY A 113 -11.06 1.74 15.37
N LEU A 114 -10.52 0.53 15.16
CA LEU A 114 -9.37 0.28 14.30
C LEU A 114 -9.63 0.66 12.83
N ALA A 115 -10.76 0.24 12.26
CA ALA A 115 -11.14 0.60 10.90
C ALA A 115 -11.25 2.12 10.74
N THR A 116 -11.88 2.81 11.69
CA THR A 116 -12.02 4.27 11.69
C THR A 116 -10.66 4.97 11.71
N LYS A 117 -9.72 4.50 12.54
CA LYS A 117 -8.34 5.03 12.58
C LYS A 117 -7.64 4.85 11.22
N HIS A 118 -7.77 3.68 10.58
CA HIS A 118 -7.24 3.43 9.23
C HIS A 118 -7.83 4.35 8.16
N TYR A 119 -9.16 4.54 8.15
CA TYR A 119 -9.82 5.47 7.22
C TYR A 119 -9.36 6.91 7.43
N TYR A 120 -9.17 7.32 8.68
CA TYR A 120 -8.69 8.65 8.99
C TYR A 120 -7.24 8.86 8.52
N ALA A 121 -6.35 7.90 8.73
CA ALA A 121 -4.98 7.95 8.20
C ALA A 121 -4.95 8.04 6.67
N ARG A 122 -5.76 7.25 5.97
CA ARG A 122 -5.93 7.32 4.52
C ARG A 122 -6.44 8.69 4.06
N PHE A 123 -7.36 9.30 4.80
CA PHE A 123 -7.82 10.64 4.50
C PHE A 123 -6.69 11.68 4.64
N LEU A 124 -5.87 11.59 5.69
CA LEU A 124 -4.73 12.50 5.87
C LEU A 124 -3.72 12.38 4.72
N ILE A 125 -3.46 11.15 4.25
CA ILE A 125 -2.67 10.89 3.03
C ILE A 125 -3.25 11.64 1.83
N LYS A 126 -4.58 11.57 1.60
CA LYS A 126 -5.23 12.29 0.49
C LYS A 126 -5.12 13.81 0.62
N LYS A 127 -4.95 14.33 1.84
CA LYS A 127 -4.74 15.76 2.12
C LYS A 127 -3.26 16.17 2.14
N GLY A 128 -2.34 15.27 1.80
CA GLY A 128 -0.90 15.54 1.82
C GLY A 128 -0.29 15.62 3.22
N LYS A 129 -1.05 15.24 4.27
CA LYS A 129 -0.57 15.22 5.67
C LYS A 129 0.11 13.88 5.98
N TRP A 130 1.21 13.60 5.29
CA TRP A 130 1.92 12.31 5.34
C TRP A 130 2.39 11.96 6.75
N SER A 131 3.12 12.85 7.43
CA SER A 131 3.67 12.61 8.77
C SER A 131 2.61 12.33 9.83
N SER A 132 1.41 12.93 9.70
CA SER A 132 0.31 12.67 10.62
C SER A 132 -0.31 11.28 10.39
N ALA A 133 -0.42 10.85 9.13
CA ALA A 133 -0.89 9.50 8.80
C ALA A 133 0.08 8.44 9.32
N GLU A 134 1.39 8.67 9.14
CA GLU A 134 2.44 7.80 9.69
C GLU A 134 2.29 7.61 11.20
N LYS A 135 2.16 8.71 11.96
CA LYS A 135 1.99 8.67 13.42
C LYS A 135 0.79 7.82 13.83
N ILE A 136 -0.31 7.88 13.09
CA ILE A 136 -1.50 7.05 13.36
C ILE A 136 -1.19 5.57 13.14
N TYR A 137 -0.59 5.20 12.00
CA TYR A 137 -0.27 3.80 11.72
C TYR A 137 0.73 3.22 12.74
N ARG A 138 1.76 3.99 13.13
CA ARG A 138 2.72 3.55 14.15
C ARG A 138 2.03 3.31 15.49
N ARG A 139 1.18 4.26 15.91
CA ARG A 139 0.39 4.12 17.14
C ARG A 139 -0.50 2.87 17.11
N ILE A 140 -1.22 2.63 16.02
CA ILE A 140 -2.05 1.41 15.86
C ILE A 140 -1.19 0.15 16.03
N ILE A 141 -0.03 0.09 15.39
CA ILE A 141 0.88 -1.07 15.45
C ILE A 141 1.44 -1.26 16.86
N ASP A 142 1.72 -0.18 17.58
CA ASP A 142 2.20 -0.24 18.96
C ASP A 142 1.10 -0.66 19.94
N GLU A 143 -0.13 -0.16 19.76
CA GLU A 143 -1.33 -0.60 20.50
C GLU A 143 -1.57 -2.11 20.31
N LEU A 144 -1.65 -2.57 19.06
CA LEU A 144 -1.87 -3.99 18.73
C LEU A 144 -0.72 -4.91 19.18
N GLY A 145 0.49 -4.38 19.30
CA GLY A 145 1.66 -5.14 19.74
C GLY A 145 1.79 -5.26 21.26
N ALA A 146 1.04 -4.45 22.02
CA ALA A 146 1.02 -4.50 23.47
C ALA A 146 -0.06 -5.43 24.03
N GLU A 147 -1.01 -5.86 23.20
CA GLU A 147 -2.07 -6.82 23.56
C GLU A 147 -1.47 -8.21 23.80
N GLU A 148 -1.78 -8.83 24.94
CA GLU A 148 -1.29 -10.18 25.30
C GLU A 148 -1.78 -11.25 24.31
N GLN A 149 -2.99 -11.08 23.78
CA GLN A 149 -3.56 -11.92 22.73
C GLN A 149 -3.48 -11.20 21.39
N CYS A 150 -2.29 -11.19 20.79
CA CYS A 150 -2.05 -10.50 19.52
C CYS A 150 -2.85 -11.16 18.37
N ASP A 151 -3.88 -10.45 17.88
CA ASP A 151 -4.51 -10.77 16.60
C ASP A 151 -3.55 -10.41 15.46
N ASN A 152 -2.77 -11.41 15.05
CA ASN A 152 -1.79 -11.29 13.97
C ASN A 152 -2.40 -10.76 12.67
N THR A 153 -3.71 -10.89 12.45
CA THR A 153 -4.41 -10.34 11.28
C THR A 153 -4.50 -8.82 11.35
N LYS A 154 -4.97 -8.26 12.47
CA LYS A 154 -5.06 -6.79 12.68
C LYS A 154 -3.67 -6.16 12.57
N LEU A 155 -2.65 -6.80 13.16
CA LEU A 155 -1.26 -6.34 13.10
C LEU A 155 -0.69 -6.40 11.67
N ALA A 156 -0.92 -7.50 10.94
CA ALA A 156 -0.47 -7.67 9.57
C ALA A 156 -1.06 -6.60 8.63
N VAL A 157 -2.36 -6.34 8.71
CA VAL A 157 -3.03 -5.32 7.90
C VAL A 157 -2.46 -3.93 8.18
N SER A 158 -2.33 -3.57 9.46
CA SER A 158 -1.80 -2.27 9.88
C SER A 158 -0.34 -2.07 9.41
N THR A 159 0.47 -3.13 9.49
CA THR A 159 1.86 -3.16 9.02
C THR A 159 1.95 -2.94 7.50
N LEU A 160 1.11 -3.64 6.72
CA LEU A 160 1.09 -3.50 5.26
C LEU A 160 0.70 -2.09 4.84
N LEU A 161 -0.27 -1.46 5.54
CA LEU A 161 -0.67 -0.08 5.27
C LEU A 161 0.45 0.92 5.59
N LEU A 162 1.18 0.73 6.69
CA LEU A 162 2.35 1.55 7.00
C LEU A 162 3.47 1.35 5.95
N ALA A 163 3.75 0.10 5.56
CA ALA A 163 4.76 -0.19 4.55
C ALA A 163 4.41 0.46 3.19
N LEU A 164 3.15 0.39 2.76
CA LEU A 164 2.67 1.08 1.56
C LEU A 164 2.80 2.60 1.67
N HIS A 165 2.53 3.15 2.86
CA HIS A 165 2.70 4.57 3.12
C HIS A 165 4.16 5.00 2.98
N MET A 166 5.12 4.25 3.56
CA MET A 166 6.56 4.50 3.43
C MET A 166 7.05 4.36 1.98
N GLN A 167 6.54 3.38 1.23
CA GLN A 167 6.86 3.25 -0.20
C GLN A 167 6.41 4.47 -0.99
N ARG A 168 5.25 5.04 -0.64
CA ARG A 168 4.69 6.21 -1.32
C ARG A 168 5.48 7.49 -1.03
N THR A 169 6.08 7.62 0.14
CA THR A 169 6.98 8.73 0.47
C THR A 169 8.39 8.52 -0.08
N GLY A 170 8.69 7.35 -0.66
CA GLY A 170 10.00 7.01 -1.21
C GLY A 170 11.02 6.56 -0.16
N ASP A 171 10.60 6.37 1.10
CA ASP A 171 11.50 5.92 2.15
C ASP A 171 11.65 4.39 2.15
N ILE A 172 12.55 3.91 1.30
CA ILE A 172 12.85 2.49 1.12
C ILE A 172 13.45 1.88 2.40
N LYS A 173 14.24 2.66 3.16
CA LYS A 173 14.86 2.18 4.40
C LYS A 173 13.82 2.00 5.50
N ALA A 174 12.95 2.99 5.69
CA ALA A 174 11.84 2.88 6.64
C ALA A 174 10.88 1.74 6.26
N THR A 175 10.59 1.56 4.97
CA THR A 175 9.76 0.43 4.51
C THR A 175 10.35 -0.92 4.94
N ARG A 176 11.66 -1.13 4.76
CA ARG A 176 12.34 -2.36 5.24
C ARG A 176 12.22 -2.52 6.74
N ALA A 177 12.45 -1.44 7.50
CA ALA A 177 12.37 -1.47 8.95
C ALA A 177 10.97 -1.87 9.44
N VAL A 178 9.90 -1.42 8.77
CA VAL A 178 8.52 -1.80 9.08
C VAL A 178 8.32 -3.31 8.95
N PHE A 179 8.73 -3.92 7.84
CA PHE A 179 8.65 -5.37 7.65
C PHE A 179 9.49 -6.13 8.68
N LEU A 180 10.74 -5.73 8.88
CA LEU A 180 11.64 -6.40 9.83
C LEU A 180 11.12 -6.31 11.28
N ASN A 181 10.54 -5.18 11.68
CA ASN A 181 9.95 -5.02 13.01
C ASN A 181 8.71 -5.92 13.20
N PHE A 182 7.87 -6.08 12.16
CA PHE A 182 6.76 -7.04 12.22
C PHE A 182 7.26 -8.46 12.44
N PHE A 183 8.27 -8.90 11.67
CA PHE A 183 8.82 -10.25 11.85
C PHE A 183 9.55 -10.42 13.17
N ARG A 184 10.22 -9.38 13.70
CA ARG A 184 10.79 -9.44 15.05
C ARG A 184 9.70 -9.68 16.09
N ARG A 185 8.55 -9.03 15.98
CA ARG A 185 7.43 -9.23 16.92
C ARG A 185 6.79 -10.61 16.79
N VAL A 186 6.55 -11.08 15.56
CA VAL A 186 5.87 -12.37 15.32
C VAL A 186 6.79 -13.57 15.50
N ALA A 187 8.05 -13.50 15.07
CA ALA A 187 8.99 -14.62 15.14
C ALA A 187 9.49 -14.88 16.57
N LEU A 188 9.79 -13.83 17.35
CA LEU A 188 10.27 -13.98 18.73
C LEU A 188 9.24 -14.65 19.65
N ALA A 189 7.96 -14.68 19.28
CA ALA A 189 6.94 -15.37 20.05
C ALA A 189 7.07 -16.92 19.99
N HIS A 190 7.77 -17.48 18.99
CA HIS A 190 7.71 -18.91 18.68
C HIS A 190 9.06 -19.60 18.47
N GLU A 191 10.20 -18.95 18.75
CA GLU A 191 11.55 -19.51 18.52
C GLU A 191 11.95 -20.70 19.42
N LYS A 192 11.08 -21.16 20.34
CA LYS A 192 11.41 -22.26 21.27
C LYS A 192 11.30 -23.66 20.67
N GLU A 193 10.67 -23.83 19.52
CA GLU A 193 10.52 -25.11 18.84
C GLU A 193 11.01 -24.97 17.40
N GLU A 194 11.72 -25.98 16.87
CA GLU A 194 12.21 -26.03 15.48
C GLU A 194 11.08 -26.00 14.42
N GLU A 195 9.81 -25.92 14.86
CA GLU A 195 8.65 -25.85 14.00
C GLU A 195 8.45 -24.46 13.39
N VAL A 196 8.27 -24.45 12.07
CA VAL A 196 7.93 -23.23 11.34
C VAL A 196 6.53 -22.78 11.74
N HIS A 197 6.41 -21.63 12.39
CA HIS A 197 5.13 -21.01 12.74
C HIS A 197 4.22 -20.85 11.50
N LYS A 198 3.13 -21.62 11.44
CA LYS A 198 2.13 -21.57 10.36
C LYS A 198 1.10 -20.47 10.64
N CYS A 199 1.30 -19.26 10.10
CA CYS A 199 0.22 -18.26 9.98
C CYS A 199 0.11 -17.73 8.56
N SER A 200 -1.06 -17.93 7.94
CA SER A 200 -1.40 -17.34 6.63
C SER A 200 -1.28 -15.82 6.63
N CYS A 201 -1.66 -15.18 7.73
CA CYS A 201 -1.53 -13.73 7.93
C CYS A 201 -0.10 -13.23 7.73
N SER A 202 0.86 -13.87 8.41
CA SER A 202 2.27 -13.52 8.42
C SER A 202 2.94 -13.93 7.11
N ALA A 203 2.51 -15.05 6.52
CA ALA A 203 2.96 -15.48 5.20
C ALA A 203 2.63 -14.43 4.12
N LYS A 204 1.43 -13.83 4.16
CA LYS A 204 1.05 -12.72 3.25
C LYS A 204 1.92 -11.47 3.46
N VAL A 205 2.32 -11.16 4.69
CA VAL A 205 3.28 -10.07 4.95
C VAL A 205 4.66 -10.39 4.38
N LEU A 206 5.15 -11.63 4.50
CA LEU A 206 6.39 -12.07 3.85
C LEU A 206 6.31 -12.00 2.33
N GLN A 207 5.19 -12.44 1.74
CA GLN A 207 4.95 -12.33 0.31
C GLN A 207 5.06 -10.86 -0.15
N ALA A 208 4.40 -9.93 0.55
CA ALA A 208 4.50 -8.51 0.26
C ALA A 208 5.94 -7.98 0.41
N TYR A 209 6.67 -8.44 1.42
CA TYR A 209 8.06 -8.06 1.63
C TYR A 209 8.98 -8.58 0.51
N ALA A 210 8.78 -9.83 0.07
CA ALA A 210 9.49 -10.42 -1.05
C ALA A 210 9.26 -9.60 -2.32
N LEU A 211 8.02 -9.24 -2.64
CA LEU A 211 7.68 -8.40 -3.80
C LEU A 211 8.35 -7.03 -3.71
N PHE A 212 8.39 -6.43 -2.52
CA PHE A 212 9.09 -5.17 -2.28
C PHE A 212 10.59 -5.30 -2.56
N GLU A 213 11.27 -6.33 -2.05
CA GLU A 213 12.71 -6.52 -2.29
C GLU A 213 13.00 -6.85 -3.77
N MET A 214 12.11 -7.59 -4.44
CA MET A 214 12.20 -7.85 -5.88
C MET A 214 12.20 -6.55 -6.69
N LYS A 215 11.25 -5.65 -6.38
CA LYS A 215 11.13 -4.34 -7.03
C LYS A 215 12.37 -3.46 -6.81
N ASN A 216 13.06 -3.62 -5.69
CA ASN A 216 14.27 -2.87 -5.35
C ASN A 216 15.57 -3.56 -5.80
N GLY A 217 15.49 -4.58 -6.65
CA GLY A 217 16.67 -5.24 -7.25
C GLY A 217 17.32 -6.32 -6.39
N HIS A 218 16.73 -6.69 -5.26
CA HIS A 218 17.24 -7.74 -4.37
C HIS A 218 16.55 -9.08 -4.66
N SER A 219 16.77 -9.64 -5.86
CA SER A 219 16.09 -10.85 -6.33
C SER A 219 16.42 -12.09 -5.50
N ALA A 220 17.69 -12.29 -5.13
CA ALA A 220 18.12 -13.44 -4.32
C ALA A 220 17.44 -13.45 -2.93
N LYS A 221 17.50 -12.32 -2.23
CA LYS A 221 16.82 -12.12 -0.93
C LYS A 221 15.29 -12.28 -1.05
N SER A 222 14.71 -11.72 -2.11
CA SER A 222 13.29 -11.85 -2.38
C SER A 222 12.87 -13.32 -2.55
N LEU A 223 13.67 -14.13 -3.25
CA LEU A 223 13.43 -15.56 -3.44
C LEU A 223 13.50 -16.34 -2.13
N GLU A 224 14.44 -15.99 -1.24
CA GLU A 224 14.54 -16.58 0.10
C GLU A 224 13.29 -16.27 0.94
N ILE A 225 12.87 -15.01 0.98
CA ILE A 225 11.70 -14.54 1.73
C ILE A 225 10.43 -15.25 1.23
N ILE A 226 10.20 -15.33 -0.08
CA ILE A 226 8.98 -15.96 -0.61
C ILE A 226 8.95 -17.47 -0.33
N ARG A 227 10.09 -18.17 -0.37
CA ARG A 227 10.16 -19.59 0.00
C ARG A 227 9.79 -19.78 1.47
N ARG A 228 10.24 -18.88 2.35
CA ARG A 228 9.82 -18.88 3.77
C ARG A 228 8.32 -18.62 3.91
N ALA A 229 7.75 -17.70 3.13
CA ALA A 229 6.31 -17.46 3.11
C ALA A 229 5.52 -18.73 2.73
N VAL A 230 5.95 -19.45 1.70
CA VAL A 230 5.31 -20.70 1.25
C VAL A 230 5.43 -21.80 2.29
N LYS A 231 6.55 -21.89 3.02
CA LYS A 231 6.68 -22.83 4.15
C LYS A 231 5.69 -22.52 5.29
N MET A 232 5.32 -21.25 5.48
CA MET A 232 4.34 -20.84 6.49
C MET A 232 2.89 -21.03 6.02
N ASP A 233 2.64 -20.92 4.71
CA ASP A 233 1.33 -21.08 4.06
C ASP A 233 1.52 -21.68 2.66
N GLU A 234 1.27 -22.98 2.55
CA GLU A 234 1.41 -23.73 1.30
C GLU A 234 0.48 -23.22 0.19
N GLY A 235 -0.62 -22.55 0.54
CA GLY A 235 -1.53 -21.90 -0.41
C GLY A 235 -0.86 -20.81 -1.24
N LEU A 236 0.31 -20.29 -0.80
CA LEU A 236 1.11 -19.34 -1.56
C LEU A 236 2.03 -19.99 -2.60
N SER A 237 2.09 -21.32 -2.70
CA SER A 237 2.93 -22.05 -3.67
C SER A 237 2.82 -21.55 -5.12
N PRO A 238 1.62 -21.20 -5.65
CA PRO A 238 1.49 -20.66 -7.01
C PRO A 238 2.30 -19.39 -7.28
N VAL A 239 2.64 -18.62 -6.23
CA VAL A 239 3.43 -17.39 -6.33
C VAL A 239 4.86 -17.67 -6.80
N LEU A 240 5.45 -18.81 -6.43
CA LEU A 240 6.78 -19.22 -6.92
C LEU A 240 6.79 -19.42 -8.45
N GLY A 241 5.63 -19.73 -9.02
CA GLY A 241 5.42 -19.82 -10.46
C GLY A 241 5.45 -18.47 -11.17
N TRP A 242 5.41 -17.32 -10.49
CA TRP A 242 5.42 -16.03 -11.19
C TRP A 242 6.76 -15.76 -11.87
N LYS A 243 6.73 -15.14 -13.06
CA LYS A 243 7.92 -14.91 -13.91
C LYS A 243 9.12 -14.36 -13.13
N GLN A 244 8.89 -13.33 -12.30
CA GLN A 244 9.96 -12.67 -11.54
C GLN A 244 10.67 -13.61 -10.55
N PHE A 245 9.96 -14.55 -9.93
CA PHE A 245 10.55 -15.51 -8.99
C PHE A 245 11.22 -16.67 -9.73
N ARG A 246 10.64 -17.12 -10.86
CA ARG A 246 11.30 -18.10 -11.75
C ARG A 246 12.61 -17.56 -12.32
N ASP A 247 12.61 -16.31 -12.76
CA ASP A 247 13.82 -15.64 -13.27
C ASP A 247 14.87 -15.50 -12.18
N ALA A 248 14.48 -15.08 -10.98
CA ALA A 248 15.38 -15.03 -9.83
C ALA A 248 15.96 -16.41 -9.47
N ALA A 249 15.15 -17.47 -9.50
CA ALA A 249 15.59 -18.85 -9.24
C ALA A 249 16.59 -19.37 -10.28
N ALA A 250 16.47 -18.92 -11.53
CA ALA A 250 17.41 -19.23 -12.60
C ALA A 250 18.64 -18.29 -12.63
N GLY A 251 18.82 -17.44 -11.61
CA GLY A 251 19.92 -16.47 -11.56
C GLY A 251 19.78 -15.31 -12.56
N ARG A 252 18.63 -15.17 -13.23
CA ARG A 252 18.39 -14.07 -14.17
C ARG A 252 18.03 -12.79 -13.42
N ARG A 253 18.56 -11.66 -13.89
CA ARG A 253 18.20 -10.34 -13.36
C ARG A 253 16.77 -10.00 -13.77
N TYR A 254 15.89 -9.81 -12.79
CA TYR A 254 14.55 -9.30 -13.06
C TYR A 254 14.65 -7.83 -13.47
N THR A 255 14.29 -7.53 -14.72
CA THR A 255 14.05 -6.18 -15.21
C THR A 255 12.56 -5.91 -15.10
N PRO A 256 12.13 -5.01 -14.19
CA PRO A 256 10.73 -4.65 -14.09
C PRO A 256 10.24 -4.09 -15.42
N SER A 257 9.23 -4.72 -16.03
CA SER A 257 8.59 -4.20 -17.24
C SER A 257 7.63 -3.07 -16.89
N PHE A 258 8.09 -2.04 -16.17
CA PHE A 258 7.26 -0.89 -15.86
C PHE A 258 7.30 0.09 -17.03
N SER A 259 6.43 -0.13 -18.03
CA SER A 259 5.98 0.94 -18.90
C SER A 259 4.93 1.78 -18.17
N PHE A 260 5.33 2.48 -17.10
CA PHE A 260 4.49 3.56 -16.61
C PHE A 260 4.50 4.63 -17.70
N ARG A 261 3.42 4.67 -18.49
CA ARG A 261 3.04 5.85 -19.27
C ARG A 261 2.96 6.98 -18.25
N ARG A 262 4.06 7.71 -18.08
CA ARG A 262 4.16 8.87 -17.23
C ARG A 262 3.18 9.86 -17.84
N SER A 263 1.94 9.87 -17.34
CA SER A 263 0.94 10.83 -17.75
C SER A 263 1.50 12.17 -17.28
N GLY A 264 2.14 12.87 -18.20
CA GLY A 264 2.76 14.16 -17.98
C GLY A 264 1.66 15.15 -17.66
N ARG A 265 1.23 15.20 -16.40
CA ARG A 265 0.79 16.47 -15.82
C ARG A 265 2.06 17.24 -15.52
N THR A 266 2.58 17.89 -16.55
CA THR A 266 3.29 19.15 -16.39
C THR A 266 2.31 20.07 -15.70
N GLY A 267 2.39 20.15 -14.37
CA GLY A 267 1.77 21.24 -13.65
C GLY A 267 2.53 22.47 -14.05
N ASP A 268 1.86 23.35 -14.79
CA ASP A 268 2.37 24.68 -15.09
C ASP A 268 2.79 25.35 -13.78
N ASP A 269 4.01 25.87 -13.80
CA ASP A 269 4.61 26.67 -12.73
C ASP A 269 3.68 27.84 -12.41
N VAL A 270 3.01 27.78 -11.27
CA VAL A 270 2.45 28.98 -10.63
C VAL A 270 3.65 29.74 -10.08
N LYS A 271 4.14 30.71 -10.86
CA LYS A 271 5.08 31.73 -10.36
C LYS A 271 4.37 32.61 -9.31
N PRO A 272 5.12 33.08 -8.29
CA PRO A 272 4.60 33.98 -7.26
C PRO A 272 4.18 35.34 -7.82
#